data_AF-A0A2H0Y9I5-F1
#
_entry.id   AF-A0A2H0Y9I5-F1
#
_cell.length_a   1.000
_cell.length_b   1.000
_cell.length_c   1.000
_cell.angle_alpha   90.00
_cell.angle_beta   90.00
_cell.angle_gamma   90.00
#
_symmetry.space_group_name_H-M   'P 1'
#
loop_
_entity.id
_entity.type
_entity.pdbx_description
1 polymer ?
#
loop_
_entity_poly.entity_id
_entity_poly.type
_entity_poly.pdbx_seq_one_letter_code
_entity_poly.pdbx_strand_id
1 'polypeptide(L)'
;MIKRILNLKSSNITIAVLILAAASLTSALLGFFRDRLLAGRFGAGDELDIYYTAFRIPDFINMVLIMGVISAAIIPVFTFYWTKDKEEAKKFLGNLLNL
;
A
#
# COMPACT_ATOMS: atom_id res chain seq x y z
N MET A 1 -2.82 15.68 17.98
CA MET A 1 -3.19 16.12 16.62
C MET A 1 -3.26 14.99 15.60
N ILE A 2 -2.28 14.08 15.55
CA ILE A 2 -2.23 12.97 14.57
C ILE A 2 -3.45 12.03 14.62
N LYS A 3 -3.94 11.68 15.83
CA LYS A 3 -5.15 10.84 16.00
C LYS A 3 -6.43 11.43 15.38
N ARG A 4 -6.50 12.75 15.19
CA ARG A 4 -7.68 13.43 14.60
C ARG A 4 -7.67 13.37 13.07
N ILE A 5 -6.49 13.31 12.46
CA ILE A 5 -6.31 13.10 11.01
C ILE A 5 -6.65 11.65 10.64
N LEU A 6 -6.24 10.69 11.47
CA LEU A 6 -6.51 9.26 11.27
C LEU A 6 -7.97 8.86 11.50
N ASN A 7 -8.80 9.75 12.07
CA ASN A 7 -10.19 9.46 12.44
C ASN A 7 -11.18 10.34 11.67
N LEU A 8 -10.78 10.83 10.49
CA LEU A 8 -11.69 11.48 9.56
C LEU A 8 -12.63 10.44 8.97
N LYS A 9 -13.89 10.46 9.42
CA LYS A 9 -14.97 9.71 8.79
C LYS A 9 -15.12 10.25 7.38
N SER A 10 -14.61 9.52 6.38
CA SER A 10 -14.74 9.85 4.96
C SER A 10 -16.23 9.77 4.57
N SER A 11 -16.97 10.87 4.75
CA SER A 11 -18.34 10.98 4.25
C SER A 11 -18.37 11.18 2.73
N ASN A 12 -17.27 11.67 2.15
CA ASN A 12 -17.12 11.94 0.72
C ASN A 12 -15.90 11.24 0.13
N ILE A 13 -16.08 10.60 -1.02
CA ILE A 13 -15.04 9.91 -1.81
C ILE A 13 -13.82 10.82 -2.05
N THR A 14 -14.03 12.12 -2.24
CA THR A 14 -12.98 13.12 -2.41
C THR A 14 -11.98 13.14 -1.25
N ILE A 15 -12.45 13.02 -0.01
CA ILE A 15 -11.57 13.03 1.18
C ILE A 15 -10.74 11.76 1.22
N ALA A 16 -11.34 10.59 0.92
CA ALA A 16 -10.60 9.34 0.83
C ALA A 16 -9.52 9.39 -0.25
N VAL A 17 -9.85 9.90 -1.45
CA VAL A 17 -8.88 10.08 -2.55
C VAL A 17 -7.76 11.02 -2.13
N LEU A 18 -8.06 12.15 -1.47
CA LEU A 18 -7.03 13.08 -1.01
C LEU A 18 -6.08 12.45 0.01
N ILE A 19 -6.61 11.65 0.94
CA ILE A 19 -5.79 10.95 1.94
C ILE A 19 -4.86 9.95 1.23
N LEU A 20 -5.38 9.15 0.30
CA LEU A 20 -4.58 8.20 -0.47
C LEU A 20 -3.52 8.91 -1.31
N ALA A 21 -3.89 9.97 -2.02
CA ALA A 21 -2.95 10.76 -2.83
C ALA A 21 -1.84 11.37 -1.98
N ALA A 22 -2.17 11.96 -0.83
CA ALA A 22 -1.19 12.51 0.09
C ALA A 22 -0.25 11.43 0.66
N ALA A 23 -0.78 10.26 1.00
CA ALA A 23 0.01 9.13 1.47
C ALA A 23 0.95 8.60 0.37
N SER A 24 0.45 8.44 -0.86
CA SER A 24 1.25 8.02 -2.02
C SER A 24 2.35 9.02 -2.35
N LEU A 25 2.04 10.32 -2.33
CA LEU A 25 3.04 11.37 -2.58
C LEU A 25 4.11 11.38 -1.48
N THR A 26 3.71 11.26 -0.22
CA THR A 26 4.64 11.19 0.91
C THR A 26 5.55 9.96 0.79
N SER A 27 4.99 8.80 0.43
CA SER A 27 5.76 7.58 0.21
C SER A 27 6.77 7.74 -0.94
N ALA A 28 6.36 8.35 -2.06
CA ALA A 28 7.25 8.61 -3.19
C ALA A 28 8.39 9.56 -2.83
N LEU A 29 8.11 10.62 -2.05
CA LEU A 29 9.14 11.52 -1.54
C LEU A 29 10.13 10.78 -0.63
N LEU A 30 9.63 9.95 0.29
CA LEU A 30 10.51 9.14 1.15
C LEU A 30 11.37 8.16 0.34
N GLY A 31 10.82 7.55 -0.71
CA GLY A 31 11.57 6.72 -1.65
C GLY A 31 12.67 7.50 -2.36
N PHE A 32 12.36 8.69 -2.85
CA PHE A 32 13.35 9.59 -3.46
C PHE A 32 14.47 9.97 -2.48
N PHE A 33 14.11 10.29 -1.23
CA PHE A 33 15.11 10.56 -0.18
C PHE A 33 15.98 9.33 0.11
N ARG A 34 15.40 8.14 0.19
CA ARG A 34 16.14 6.87 0.32
C ARG A 34 17.15 6.73 -0.81
N ASP A 35 16.72 6.91 -2.06
CA ASP A 35 17.58 6.71 -3.23
C ASP A 35 18.72 7.73 -3.26
N ARG A 36 18.46 8.99 -2.87
CA ARG A 36 19.51 10.01 -2.71
C ARG A 36 20.51 9.65 -1.61
N LEU A 37 20.06 9.12 -0.47
CA LEU A 37 20.94 8.71 0.62
C LEU A 37 21.80 7.50 0.21
N LEU A 38 21.23 6.56 -0.53
CA LEU A 38 21.94 5.39 -1.03
C LEU A 38 22.99 5.79 -2.06
N ALA A 39 22.61 6.55 -3.11
CA ALA A 39 23.54 7.03 -4.12
C ALA A 39 24.63 7.93 -3.52
N GLY A 40 24.31 8.74 -2.51
CA GLY A 40 25.27 9.60 -1.83
C GLY A 40 26.28 8.85 -0.94
N ARG A 41 25.92 7.67 -0.42
CA ARG A 41 26.80 6.85 0.43
C ARG A 41 27.60 5.79 -0.34
N PHE A 42 26.96 5.12 -1.29
CA PHE A 42 27.52 3.99 -2.03
C PHE A 42 28.03 4.38 -3.42
N GLY A 43 27.67 5.58 -3.91
CA GLY A 43 27.92 5.97 -5.30
C GLY A 43 27.03 5.22 -6.28
N ALA A 44 27.16 5.56 -7.56
CA ALA A 44 26.54 4.80 -8.65
C ALA A 44 27.51 3.67 -9.06
N GLY A 45 27.40 2.52 -8.42
CA GLY A 45 28.26 1.36 -8.68
C GLY A 45 27.62 0.04 -8.24
N ASP A 46 28.36 -1.06 -8.43
CA ASP A 46 27.86 -2.43 -8.33
C ASP A 46 27.15 -2.75 -7.01
N GLU A 47 27.60 -2.18 -5.88
CA GLU A 47 26.98 -2.39 -4.57
C GLU A 47 25.51 -1.90 -4.53
N LEU A 48 25.25 -0.72 -5.09
CA LEU A 48 23.91 -0.14 -5.15
C LEU A 48 23.02 -0.90 -6.13
N ASP A 49 23.59 -1.38 -7.24
CA ASP A 49 22.88 -2.19 -8.22
C ASP A 49 22.47 -3.55 -7.66
N ILE A 50 23.33 -4.19 -6.86
CA ILE A 50 23.01 -5.42 -6.13
C ILE A 50 21.86 -5.17 -5.16
N TYR A 51 21.91 -4.08 -4.39
CA TYR A 51 20.84 -3.70 -3.48
C TYR A 51 19.51 -3.57 -4.23
N TYR A 52 19.45 -2.76 -5.30
CA TYR A 52 18.21 -2.59 -6.06
C TYR A 52 17.73 -3.89 -6.72
N THR A 53 18.66 -4.72 -7.20
CA THR A 53 18.31 -6.00 -7.81
C THR A 53 17.69 -6.96 -6.80
N ALA A 54 18.17 -6.98 -5.56
CA ALA A 54 17.62 -7.83 -4.50
C ALA A 54 16.13 -7.54 -4.20
N PHE A 55 15.68 -6.29 -4.40
CA PHE A 55 14.28 -5.91 -4.19
C PHE A 55 13.36 -6.18 -5.38
N ARG A 56 13.88 -6.52 -6.58
CA ARG A 56 13.03 -6.75 -7.76
C ARG A 56 11.99 -7.85 -7.55
N ILE A 57 12.38 -8.98 -6.97
CA ILE A 57 11.45 -10.10 -6.74
C ILE A 57 10.39 -9.72 -5.69
N PRO A 58 10.77 -9.21 -4.49
CA PRO A 58 9.79 -8.70 -3.54
C PRO A 58 8.85 -7.64 -4.12
N ASP A 59 9.38 -6.67 -4.86
CA ASP A 59 8.60 -5.58 -5.45
C ASP A 59 7.63 -6.10 -6.51
N PHE A 60 8.06 -7.06 -7.32
CA PHE A 60 7.19 -7.73 -8.27
C PHE A 60 6.02 -8.44 -7.58
N ILE A 61 6.30 -9.19 -6.51
CA ILE A 61 5.26 -9.88 -5.72
C ILE A 61 4.30 -8.84 -5.11
N ASN A 62 4.82 -7.76 -4.52
CA ASN A 62 4.00 -6.69 -3.98
C ASN A 62 3.11 -6.05 -5.05
N MET A 63 3.64 -5.79 -6.25
CA MET A 63 2.89 -5.22 -7.35
C MET A 63 1.74 -6.15 -7.78
N VAL A 64 2.02 -7.44 -7.98
CA VAL A 64 1.01 -8.42 -8.40
C VAL A 64 -0.05 -8.64 -7.32
N LEU A 65 0.34 -8.73 -6.05
CA LEU A 65 -0.60 -8.96 -4.96
C LEU A 65 -1.45 -7.72 -4.68
N ILE A 66 -0.85 -6.54 -4.52
CA ILE A 66 -1.58 -5.32 -4.14
C ILE A 66 -2.35 -4.76 -5.33
N MET A 67 -1.68 -4.49 -6.45
CA MET A 67 -2.35 -3.89 -7.62
C MET A 67 -3.19 -4.92 -8.40
N GLY A 68 -2.81 -6.19 -8.39
CA GLY A 68 -3.57 -7.25 -9.05
C GLY A 68 -4.64 -7.83 -8.13
N VAL A 69 -4.27 -8.81 -7.32
CA VAL A 69 -5.23 -9.67 -6.59
C VAL A 69 -6.09 -8.87 -5.60
N ILE A 70 -5.48 -8.03 -4.77
CA ILE A 70 -6.20 -7.28 -3.74
C ILE A 70 -7.14 -6.27 -4.38
N SER A 71 -6.64 -5.48 -5.34
CA SER A 71 -7.43 -4.42 -5.96
C SER A 71 -8.56 -4.93 -6.86
N ALA A 72 -8.32 -6.02 -7.61
CA ALA A 72 -9.29 -6.54 -8.58
C ALA A 72 -10.29 -7.55 -7.98
N ALA A 73 -9.90 -8.33 -6.98
CA ALA A 73 -10.75 -9.41 -6.44
C ALA A 73 -11.14 -9.19 -4.98
N ILE A 74 -10.17 -8.93 -4.08
CA ILE A 74 -10.44 -8.90 -2.64
C ILE A 74 -11.27 -7.67 -2.24
N ILE A 75 -10.90 -6.47 -2.70
CA ILE A 75 -11.62 -5.23 -2.34
C ILE A 75 -13.08 -5.26 -2.81
N PRO A 76 -13.42 -5.63 -4.07
CA PRO A 76 -14.80 -5.71 -4.51
C PRO A 76 -15.64 -6.73 -3.74
N VAL A 77 -15.10 -7.93 -3.52
CA VAL A 77 -15.80 -8.99 -2.79
C VAL A 77 -16.01 -8.60 -1.32
N PHE A 78 -14.98 -8.05 -0.68
CA PHE A 78 -15.11 -7.54 0.69
C PHE A 78 -16.15 -6.43 0.77
N THR A 79 -16.14 -5.49 -0.17
CA THR A 79 -17.09 -4.36 -0.21
C THR A 79 -18.51 -4.87 -0.43
N PHE A 80 -18.71 -5.88 -1.28
CA PHE A 80 -20.00 -6.53 -1.47
C PHE A 80 -20.54 -7.10 -0.16
N TYR A 81 -19.76 -7.91 0.57
CA TYR A 81 -20.18 -8.42 1.88
C TYR A 81 -20.38 -7.28 2.88
N TRP A 82 -19.51 -6.27 2.88
CA TRP A 82 -19.58 -5.14 3.81
C TRP A 82 -20.88 -4.34 3.69
N THR A 83 -21.45 -4.24 2.48
CA THR A 83 -22.74 -3.59 2.25
C THR A 83 -23.94 -4.42 2.71
N LYS A 84 -23.81 -5.75 2.78
CA LYS A 84 -24.87 -6.67 3.21
C LYS A 84 -24.83 -6.95 4.71
N ASP A 85 -23.72 -7.53 5.16
CA ASP A 85 -23.47 -7.87 6.56
C ASP A 85 -21.99 -7.70 6.89
N LYS A 86 -21.71 -6.84 7.86
CA LYS A 86 -20.36 -6.54 8.33
C LYS A 86 -19.69 -7.74 8.99
N GLU A 87 -20.45 -8.64 9.62
CA GLU A 87 -19.91 -9.85 10.22
C GLU A 87 -19.49 -10.86 9.14
N GLU A 88 -20.23 -10.98 8.04
CA GLU A 88 -19.81 -11.79 6.90
C GLU A 88 -18.54 -11.23 6.24
N ALA A 89 -18.45 -9.90 6.08
CA ALA A 89 -17.26 -9.27 5.53
C ALA A 89 -16.01 -9.51 6.40
N LYS A 90 -16.16 -9.42 7.73
CA LYS A 90 -15.09 -9.76 8.68
C LYS A 90 -14.72 -11.23 8.63
N LYS A 91 -15.69 -12.15 8.53
CA LYS A 91 -15.43 -13.59 8.37
C LYS A 91 -14.68 -13.88 7.07
N PHE A 92 -15.06 -13.23 5.96
CA PHE A 92 -14.36 -13.34 4.69
C PHE A 92 -12.89 -12.93 4.82
N LEU A 93 -12.60 -11.75 5.38
CA LEU A 93 -11.21 -11.33 5.63
C LEU A 93 -10.48 -12.26 6.60
N GLY A 94 -11.14 -12.69 7.67
CA GLY A 94 -10.56 -13.61 8.65
C GLY A 94 -10.14 -14.93 8.01
N ASN A 95 -10.99 -15.53 7.17
CA ASN A 95 -10.68 -16.76 6.46
C ASN A 95 -9.56 -16.57 5.42
N LEU A 96 -9.50 -15.39 4.77
CA LEU A 96 -8.44 -15.05 3.83
C LEU A 96 -7.07 -14.91 4.49
N LEU A 97 -7.02 -14.35 5.70
CA LEU A 97 -5.77 -14.04 6.41
C LEU A 97 -5.28 -15.17 7.32
N ASN A 98 -6.16 -16.09 7.74
CA ASN A 98 -5.80 -17.29 8.52
C ASN A 98 -5.34 -18.47 7.65
N LEU A 99 -5.19 -18.27 6.34
CA LEU A 99 -4.61 -19.26 5.42
C LEU A 99 -3.10 -19.40 5.62
#